data_AF-A0A2G6I034-F1
#
_entry.id   AF-A0A2G6I034-F1
#
_cell.length_a   1.000
_cell.length_b   1.000
_cell.length_c   1.000
_cell.angle_alpha   90.00
_cell.angle_beta   90.00
_cell.angle_gamma   90.00
#
_symmetry.space_group_name_H-M   'P 1'
#
loop_
_entity.id
_entity.type
_entity.pdbx_description
1 polymer ?
#
loop_
_entity_poly.entity_id
_entity_poly.type
_entity_poly.pdbx_seq_one_letter_code
_entity_poly.pdbx_strand_id
1 'polypeptide(L)'
;MFAAALTTVAGGFVFGFIISKLWVPLVENVGILGGFVAAGFIVGGMWTVNHGAGFVVQGVEAPWVDQAWSAFWGLFVSSLYLGGKFKKAVPSLIYSIIGGTLGGFILANVGLGTW
;
A
#
# COMPACT_ATOMS: atom_id res chain seq x y z
N MET A 1 -2.56 -19.25 -14.96
CA MET A 1 -2.61 -19.30 -13.49
C MET A 1 -1.23 -19.21 -12.83
N PHE A 2 -0.25 -20.07 -13.18
CA PHE A 2 1.08 -20.02 -12.54
C PHE A 2 1.82 -18.68 -12.71
N ALA A 3 1.89 -18.16 -13.95
CA ALA A 3 2.53 -16.86 -14.21
C ALA A 3 1.88 -15.71 -13.44
N ALA A 4 0.54 -15.67 -13.38
CA ALA A 4 -0.21 -14.64 -12.67
C ALA A 4 0.03 -14.67 -11.15
N ALA A 5 0.17 -15.87 -10.56
CA ALA A 5 0.53 -16.00 -9.15
C ALA A 5 1.94 -15.46 -8.88
N LEU A 6 2.90 -15.78 -9.76
CA LEU A 6 4.28 -15.32 -9.64
C LEU A 6 4.39 -13.79 -9.76
N THR A 7 3.71 -13.19 -10.75
CA THR A 7 3.71 -11.73 -10.92
C THR A 7 3.01 -11.03 -9.76
N THR A 8 1.94 -11.63 -9.21
CA THR A 8 1.23 -11.07 -8.05
C THR A 8 2.12 -11.06 -6.81
N VAL A 9 2.84 -12.16 -6.56
CA VAL A 9 3.82 -12.23 -5.48
C VAL A 9 4.94 -11.22 -5.68
N ALA A 10 5.46 -11.10 -6.91
CA ALA A 10 6.51 -10.14 -7.23
C ALA A 10 6.05 -8.68 -7.04
N GLY A 11 4.88 -8.31 -7.58
CA GLY A 11 4.31 -6.96 -7.45
C GLY A 11 4.02 -6.59 -6.00
N GLY A 12 3.40 -7.52 -5.25
CA GLY A 12 3.15 -7.36 -3.83
C GLY A 12 4.43 -7.28 -2.99
N PHE A 13 5.45 -8.09 -3.30
CA PHE A 13 6.74 -8.01 -2.61
C PHE A 13 7.45 -6.69 -2.90
N VAL A 14 7.54 -6.28 -4.17
CA VAL A 14 8.22 -5.05 -4.58
C VAL A 14 7.56 -3.83 -3.91
N PHE A 15 6.22 -3.75 -3.91
CA PHE A 15 5.52 -2.67 -3.22
C PHE A 15 5.83 -2.67 -1.72
N GLY A 16 5.67 -3.81 -1.04
CA GLY A 16 5.95 -3.95 0.39
C GLY A 16 7.41 -3.64 0.77
N PHE A 17 8.36 -4.00 -0.09
CA PHE A 17 9.78 -3.71 0.09
C PHE A 17 10.07 -2.22 -0.06
N ILE A 18 9.57 -1.58 -1.13
CA ILE A 18 9.81 -0.16 -1.42
C ILE A 18 9.27 0.71 -0.28
N ILE A 19 8.04 0.50 0.19
CA ILE A 19 7.48 1.30 1.30
C ILE A 19 8.31 1.12 2.58
N SER A 20 8.78 -0.10 2.85
CA SER A 20 9.56 -0.40 4.06
C SER A 20 10.94 0.25 4.06
N LYS A 21 11.48 0.59 2.89
CA LYS A 21 12.83 1.17 2.74
C LYS A 21 12.84 2.66 2.44
N LEU A 22 11.89 3.15 1.64
CA LEU A 22 11.93 4.51 1.11
C LEU A 22 11.01 5.47 1.86
N TRP A 23 9.94 4.99 2.51
CA TRP A 23 8.99 5.88 3.17
C TRP A 23 9.61 6.65 4.34
N VAL A 24 10.31 5.95 5.25
CA VAL A 24 10.90 6.56 6.44
C VAL A 24 11.94 7.64 6.08
N PRO A 25 12.92 7.38 5.20
CA PRO A 25 13.87 8.41 4.78
C PRO A 25 13.19 9.64 4.14
N LEU A 26 12.10 9.47 3.39
CA LEU A 26 11.37 10.61 2.82
C LEU A 26 10.76 11.46 3.93
N VAL A 27 10.07 10.85 4.89
CA VAL A 27 9.47 11.59 6.01
C VAL A 27 10.52 12.26 6.90
N GLU A 28 11.66 11.61 7.15
CA GLU A 28 12.73 12.17 7.98
C GLU A 28 13.39 13.41 7.34
N ASN A 29 13.54 13.43 6.01
CA ASN A 29 14.22 14.52 5.31
C ASN A 29 13.32 15.71 4.93
N VAL A 30 12.04 15.47 4.63
CA VAL A 30 11.10 16.51 4.15
C VAL A 30 9.82 16.60 4.99
N GLY A 31 9.81 15.98 6.18
CA GLY A 31 8.71 16.05 7.13
C GLY A 31 7.41 15.45 6.58
N ILE A 32 6.28 16.05 6.96
CA ILE A 32 4.95 15.58 6.54
C ILE A 32 4.77 15.59 5.01
N LEU A 33 5.42 16.53 4.31
CA LEU A 33 5.41 16.59 2.85
C LEU A 33 6.06 15.33 2.26
N GLY A 34 7.06 14.75 2.91
CA GLY A 34 7.63 13.46 2.55
C GLY A 34 6.63 12.33 2.54
N GLY A 35 5.69 12.33 3.48
CA GLY A 35 4.59 11.36 3.50
C GLY A 35 3.65 11.51 2.31
N PHE A 36 3.31 12.74 1.92
CA PHE A 36 2.50 12.99 0.73
C PHE A 36 3.22 12.63 -0.57
N VAL A 37 4.52 12.94 -0.67
CA VAL A 37 5.36 12.55 -1.82
C VAL A 37 5.47 11.02 -1.90
N ALA A 38 5.71 10.35 -0.77
CA ALA A 38 5.72 8.88 -0.71
C ALA A 38 4.38 8.28 -1.13
N ALA A 39 3.26 8.82 -0.66
CA ALA A 39 1.93 8.38 -1.07
C ALA A 39 1.72 8.52 -2.60
N GLY A 40 2.03 9.68 -3.17
CA GLY A 40 1.88 9.90 -4.62
C GLY A 40 2.79 9.01 -5.47
N PHE A 41 4.10 9.04 -5.20
CA PHE A 41 5.09 8.38 -6.06
C PHE A 41 5.24 6.89 -5.78
N ILE A 42 5.29 6.47 -4.51
CA ILE A 42 5.46 5.05 -4.19
C ILE A 42 4.14 4.31 -4.35
N VAL A 43 3.06 4.78 -3.71
CA VAL A 43 1.76 4.07 -3.77
C VAL A 43 1.13 4.22 -5.15
N GLY A 44 1.08 5.43 -5.70
CA GLY A 44 0.56 5.66 -7.05
C GLY A 44 1.39 5.00 -8.15
N GLY A 45 2.73 5.13 -8.09
CA GLY A 45 3.62 4.50 -9.06
C GLY A 45 3.52 2.96 -9.04
N MET A 46 3.50 2.36 -7.85
CA MET A 46 3.31 0.90 -7.75
C MET A 46 1.91 0.46 -8.15
N TRP A 47 0.88 1.30 -7.98
CA TRP A 47 -0.44 1.01 -8.52
C TRP A 47 -0.41 0.93 -10.06
N THR A 48 0.29 1.84 -10.73
CA THR A 48 0.49 1.78 -12.18
C THR A 48 1.25 0.52 -12.61
N VAL A 49 2.25 0.08 -11.86
CA VAL A 49 2.96 -1.19 -12.13
C VAL A 49 2.05 -2.40 -11.90
N ASN A 50 1.38 -2.44 -10.75
CA ASN A 50 0.57 -3.58 -10.34
C ASN A 50 -0.66 -3.78 -11.22
N HIS A 51 -1.38 -2.71 -11.53
CA HIS A 51 -2.66 -2.79 -12.25
C HIS A 51 -2.57 -2.25 -13.68
N GLY A 52 -1.78 -1.20 -13.92
CA GLY A 52 -1.56 -0.69 -15.27
C GLY A 52 -0.72 -1.62 -16.15
N ALA A 53 0.31 -2.25 -15.58
CA ALA A 53 1.16 -3.23 -16.27
C ALA A 53 0.80 -4.70 -15.97
N GLY A 54 -0.25 -4.94 -15.17
CA GLY A 54 -0.84 -6.28 -14.97
C GLY A 54 0.01 -7.23 -14.11
N PHE A 55 0.80 -6.73 -13.17
CA PHE A 55 1.55 -7.57 -12.23
C PHE A 55 0.63 -8.26 -11.22
N VAL A 56 -0.38 -7.56 -10.71
CA VAL A 56 -1.33 -8.07 -9.72
C VAL A 56 -2.72 -8.24 -10.34
N VAL A 57 -3.33 -9.40 -10.10
CA VAL A 57 -4.72 -9.65 -10.48
C VAL A 57 -5.64 -9.00 -9.45
N GLN A 58 -6.42 -8.01 -9.87
CA GLN A 58 -7.42 -7.35 -9.02
C GLN A 58 -8.84 -7.81 -9.33
N GLY A 59 -9.74 -7.71 -8.35
CA GLY A 59 -11.19 -7.84 -8.58
C GLY A 59 -11.76 -6.58 -9.21
N VAL A 60 -12.78 -6.71 -10.06
CA VAL A 60 -13.40 -5.60 -10.81
C VAL A 60 -13.93 -4.51 -9.87
N GLU A 61 -14.54 -4.88 -8.75
CA GLU A 61 -15.20 -3.95 -7.82
C GLU A 61 -14.37 -3.65 -6.56
N ALA A 62 -13.08 -4.01 -6.55
CA ALA A 62 -12.24 -3.92 -5.36
C ALA A 62 -10.86 -3.30 -5.66
N PRO A 63 -10.80 -2.11 -6.28
CA PRO A 63 -9.53 -1.46 -6.55
C PRO A 63 -8.81 -1.15 -5.22
N TRP A 64 -7.47 -1.21 -5.23
CA TRP A 64 -6.58 -0.89 -4.10
C TRP A 64 -6.51 -1.90 -2.95
N VAL A 65 -7.45 -2.85 -2.85
CA VAL A 65 -7.52 -3.77 -1.70
C VAL A 65 -6.28 -4.67 -1.63
N ASP A 66 -5.87 -5.27 -2.75
CA ASP A 66 -4.70 -6.13 -2.81
C ASP A 66 -3.41 -5.36 -2.46
N GLN A 67 -3.26 -4.13 -2.97
CA GLN A 67 -2.11 -3.30 -2.69
C GLN A 67 -2.08 -2.88 -1.21
N ALA A 68 -3.23 -2.56 -0.60
CA ALA A 68 -3.34 -2.30 0.83
C ALA A 68 -2.88 -3.51 1.68
N TRP A 69 -3.27 -4.72 1.29
CA TRP A 69 -2.80 -5.95 1.94
C TRP A 69 -1.31 -6.19 1.78
N SER A 70 -0.77 -5.92 0.59
CA SER A 70 0.67 -5.97 0.34
C SER A 70 1.43 -4.97 1.23
N ALA A 71 0.93 -3.75 1.39
CA ALA A 71 1.54 -2.78 2.31
C ALA A 71 1.52 -3.26 3.75
N PHE A 72 0.36 -3.75 4.22
CA PHE A 72 0.20 -4.27 5.57
C PHE A 72 1.21 -5.39 5.84
N TRP A 73 1.23 -6.44 5.01
CA TRP A 73 2.12 -7.57 5.25
C TRP A 73 3.59 -7.21 5.10
N GLY A 74 3.95 -6.36 4.12
CA GLY A 74 5.31 -5.87 3.95
C GLY A 74 5.84 -5.15 5.19
N LEU A 75 5.09 -4.16 5.69
CA LEU A 75 5.45 -3.39 6.88
C LEU A 75 5.39 -4.23 8.15
N PHE A 76 4.37 -5.08 8.27
CA PHE A 76 4.14 -5.90 9.46
C PHE A 76 5.24 -6.95 9.64
N VAL A 77 5.55 -7.72 8.59
CA VAL A 77 6.63 -8.71 8.61
C VAL A 77 7.98 -8.04 8.81
N SER A 78 8.25 -6.92 8.10
CA SER A 78 9.48 -6.15 8.30
C SER A 78 9.62 -5.66 9.74
N SER A 79 8.55 -5.15 10.33
CA SER A 79 8.53 -4.69 11.73
C SER A 79 8.79 -5.83 12.70
N LEU A 80 8.12 -6.97 12.55
CA LEU A 80 8.34 -8.15 13.39
C LEU A 80 9.78 -8.67 13.28
N TYR A 81 10.33 -8.74 12.07
CA TYR A 81 11.71 -9.16 11.83
C TYR A 81 12.72 -8.25 12.54
N LEU A 82 12.44 -6.94 12.61
CA LEU A 82 13.27 -5.95 13.30
C LEU A 82 12.99 -5.85 14.82
N GLY A 83 12.22 -6.77 15.40
CA GLY A 83 11.92 -6.79 16.84
C GLY A 83 10.77 -5.86 17.27
N GLY A 84 9.94 -5.42 16.32
CA GLY A 84 8.73 -4.66 16.56
C GLY A 84 7.71 -5.42 17.43
N LYS A 85 6.89 -4.67 18.18
CA LYS A 85 5.88 -5.24 19.08
C LYS A 85 4.48 -5.00 18.52
N PHE A 86 3.68 -6.05 18.34
CA PHE A 86 2.31 -5.96 17.84
C PHE A 86 1.46 -4.90 18.57
N LYS A 87 1.52 -4.88 19.91
CA LYS A 87 0.76 -3.92 20.73
C LYS A 87 1.06 -2.44 20.38
N LYS A 88 2.27 -2.14 19.89
CA LYS A 88 2.65 -0.78 19.46
C LYS A 88 2.12 -0.42 18.07
N ALA A 89 1.79 -1.42 17.24
CA ALA A 89 1.22 -1.21 15.92
C ALA A 89 -0.30 -0.94 15.96
N VAL A 90 -0.99 -1.32 17.04
CA VAL A 90 -2.46 -1.21 17.16
C VAL A 90 -2.99 0.19 16.84
N PRO A 91 -2.43 1.29 17.37
CA PRO A 91 -2.91 2.64 17.00
C PRO A 91 -2.79 2.91 15.51
N SER A 92 -1.66 2.56 14.89
CA SER A 92 -1.45 2.72 13.45
C SER A 92 -2.43 1.91 12.62
N LEU A 93 -2.79 0.69 13.05
CA LEU A 93 -3.81 -0.13 12.39
C LEU A 93 -5.19 0.52 12.44
N ILE A 94 -5.58 1.04 13.61
CA ILE A 94 -6.86 1.75 13.79
C ILE A 94 -6.92 2.97 12.86
N TYR A 95 -5.88 3.82 12.86
CA TYR A 95 -5.84 4.98 11.98
C TYR A 95 -5.79 4.62 10.49
N SER A 96 -5.14 3.50 10.13
CA SER A 96 -5.11 3.02 8.75
C SER A 96 -6.50 2.54 8.29
N ILE A 97 -7.26 1.86 9.16
CA ILE A 97 -8.64 1.46 8.87
C ILE A 97 -9.53 2.70 8.70
N ILE A 98 -9.43 3.66 9.62
CA ILE A 98 -10.20 4.91 9.55
C ILE A 98 -9.86 5.67 8.26
N GLY A 99 -8.57 5.89 7.99
CA GLY A 99 -8.10 6.59 6.79
C GLY A 99 -8.49 5.89 5.50
N GLY A 100 -8.34 4.56 5.43
CA GLY A 100 -8.76 3.76 4.28
C GLY A 100 -10.27 3.81 4.04
N THR A 101 -11.07 3.75 5.11
CA THR A 101 -12.54 3.85 5.02
C THR A 101 -12.97 5.23 4.54
N LEU A 102 -12.39 6.29 5.09
CA LEU A 102 -12.66 7.67 4.67
C LEU A 102 -12.23 7.91 3.22
N GLY A 103 -11.06 7.41 2.82
CA GLY A 103 -10.57 7.50 1.45
C GLY A 103 -11.49 6.78 0.46
N GLY A 104 -11.92 5.55 0.79
CA GLY A 104 -12.89 4.81 -0.02
C GLY A 104 -14.25 5.52 -0.10
N PHE A 105 -14.74 6.08 1.01
CA PHE A 105 -15.97 6.86 1.03
C PHE A 105 -15.87 8.10 0.15
N ILE A 106 -14.78 8.87 0.23
CA ILE A 106 -14.55 10.03 -0.64
C ILE A 106 -14.53 9.60 -2.10
N LEU A 107 -13.78 8.54 -2.44
CA LEU A 107 -13.68 8.02 -3.80
C LEU A 107 -15.04 7.65 -4.39
N ALA A 108 -15.91 7.01 -3.59
CA ALA A 108 -17.26 6.65 -4.00
C ALA A 108 -18.16 7.86 -4.32
N ASN A 109 -17.88 9.03 -3.73
CA ASN A 109 -18.71 10.23 -3.87
C ASN A 109 -18.16 11.26 -4.89
N VAL A 110 -16.90 11.15 -5.31
CA VAL A 110 -16.29 12.10 -6.28
C VAL A 110 -16.50 11.70 -7.75
N GLY A 111 -17.35 10.72 -8.04
CA GLY A 111 -17.72 10.34 -9.41
C GLY A 111 -16.59 9.68 -10.22
N LEU A 112 -15.46 9.35 -9.58
CA LEU A 112 -14.41 8.53 -10.18
C LEU A 112 -14.78 7.04 -10.17
N GLY A 113 -15.92 6.62 -9.61
CA GLY A 113 -16.30 5.22 -9.38
C GLY A 113 -16.68 4.39 -10.61
N THR A 114 -16.27 4.77 -11.82
CA THR A 114 -16.36 3.92 -13.01
C THR A 114 -14.96 3.42 -13.37
N TRP A 115 -14.48 2.39 -12.66
CA TRP A 115 -13.24 1.66 -12.98
C TRP A 115 -13.57 0.19 -13.20
#